data_AF-A0A7H8PNH2-F1
#
_entry.id   AF-A0A7H8PNH2-F1
#
_cell.length_a   1.000
_cell.length_b   1.000
_cell.length_c   1.000
_cell.angle_alpha   90.00
_cell.angle_beta   90.00
_cell.angle_gamma   90.00
#
_symmetry.space_group_name_H-M   'P 1'
#
loop_
_entity.id
_entity.type
_entity.pdbx_description
1 polymer ?
#
loop_
_entity_poly.entity_id
_entity_poly.type
_entity_poly.pdbx_seq_one_letter_code
_entity_poly.pdbx_strand_id
1 'polypeptide(L)'
;MYEKARKVVASQQIYSGLGLAVIAPSNSKFLENKFVLFDNTGAKVIDYWKGISVPGAEISISNNKTNGISKIETEYGTIIQKVFFYHLTPKLTEKILTY
;
A
#
# COMPACT_ATOMS: atom_id res chain seq x y z
N MET A 1 4.40 10.70 -11.82
CA MET A 1 3.82 10.84 -10.46
C MET A 1 4.84 10.59 -9.36
N TYR A 2 5.49 9.42 -9.30
CA TYR A 2 6.46 9.11 -8.23
C TYR A 2 7.60 10.12 -8.13
N GLU A 3 8.18 10.55 -9.24
CA GLU A 3 9.26 11.55 -9.21
C GLU A 3 8.86 12.85 -8.50
N LYS A 4 7.62 13.31 -8.70
CA LYS A 4 7.13 14.51 -8.00
C LYS A 4 6.97 14.24 -6.51
N ALA A 5 6.41 13.09 -6.14
CA ALA A 5 6.28 12.69 -4.75
C ALA A 5 7.66 12.64 -4.08
N ARG A 6 8.61 11.88 -4.63
CA ARG A 6 9.98 11.73 -4.11
C ARG A 6 10.64 13.08 -3.81
N LYS A 7 10.54 14.03 -4.76
CA LYS A 7 11.08 15.38 -4.58
C LYS A 7 10.43 16.13 -3.43
N VAL A 8 9.10 16.08 -3.32
CA VAL A 8 8.38 16.71 -2.20
C VAL A 8 8.81 16.09 -0.87
N VAL A 9 8.84 14.76 -0.80
CA VAL A 9 9.18 14.01 0.41
C VAL A 9 10.60 14.36 0.89
N ALA A 10 11.57 14.34 -0.02
CA ALA A 10 12.95 14.73 0.26
C ALA A 10 13.10 16.21 0.63
N SER A 11 12.35 17.11 -0.01
CA SER A 11 12.42 18.54 0.31
C SER A 11 11.85 18.90 1.68
N GLN A 12 10.85 18.13 2.14
CA GLN A 12 10.14 18.39 3.40
C GLN A 12 10.62 17.50 4.54
N GLN A 13 11.50 16.53 4.27
CA GLN A 13 12.03 15.58 5.26
C GLN A 13 10.92 14.82 6.01
N ILE A 14 9.89 14.38 5.28
CA ILE A 14 8.73 13.65 5.83
C ILE A 14 8.69 12.21 5.32
N TYR A 15 7.95 11.31 5.98
CA TYR A 15 7.53 10.06 5.35
C TYR A 15 6.20 10.29 4.62
N SER A 16 5.99 9.70 3.44
CA SER A 16 4.76 9.90 2.68
C SER A 16 4.23 8.62 2.03
N GLY A 17 3.03 8.22 2.43
CA GLY A 17 2.28 7.13 1.82
C GLY A 17 1.37 7.64 0.70
N LEU A 18 1.35 6.96 -0.43
CA LEU A 18 0.44 7.23 -1.55
C LEU A 18 -0.40 6.00 -1.87
N GLY A 19 -1.72 6.17 -1.81
CA GLY A 19 -2.68 5.24 -2.40
C GLY A 19 -2.88 5.54 -3.88
N LEU A 20 -2.92 4.50 -4.71
CA LEU A 20 -3.00 4.58 -6.17
C LEU A 20 -4.05 3.59 -6.68
N ALA A 21 -4.89 4.08 -7.58
CA ALA A 21 -5.64 3.23 -8.50
C ALA A 21 -4.79 3.07 -9.78
N VAL A 22 -4.37 1.85 -10.07
CA VAL A 22 -3.71 1.50 -11.33
C VAL A 22 -4.73 0.85 -12.23
N ILE A 23 -4.97 1.47 -13.39
CA ILE A 23 -5.90 0.96 -14.39
C ILE A 23 -5.09 0.21 -15.44
N ALA A 24 -5.33 -1.10 -15.55
CA ALA A 24 -4.71 -2.01 -16.52
C ALA A 24 -5.80 -2.60 -17.43
N PRO A 25 -6.14 -1.93 -18.55
CA PRO A 25 -7.26 -2.33 -19.41
C PRO A 25 -7.11 -3.72 -20.04
N SER A 26 -5.90 -4.25 -20.10
CA SER A 26 -5.60 -5.59 -20.62
C SER A 26 -6.03 -6.72 -19.68
N ASN A 27 -6.31 -6.43 -18.41
CA ASN A 27 -6.75 -7.43 -17.44
C ASN A 27 -8.27 -7.58 -17.49
N SER A 28 -8.78 -8.81 -17.27
CA SER A 28 -10.23 -9.06 -17.16
C SER A 28 -10.89 -8.25 -16.03
N LYS A 29 -10.13 -7.95 -14.97
CA LYS A 29 -10.45 -6.97 -13.94
C LYS A 29 -9.43 -5.84 -14.02
N PHE A 30 -9.85 -4.64 -14.35
CA PHE A 30 -8.93 -3.58 -14.77
C PHE A 30 -8.32 -2.77 -13.62
N LEU A 31 -8.88 -2.82 -12.41
CA LEU A 31 -8.46 -1.97 -11.30
C LEU A 31 -7.50 -2.71 -10.38
N GLU A 32 -6.32 -2.14 -10.15
CA GLU A 32 -5.39 -2.60 -9.13
C GLU A 32 -5.23 -1.50 -8.07
N ASN A 33 -5.34 -1.85 -6.79
CA ASN A 33 -5.15 -0.89 -5.70
C ASN A 33 -3.75 -1.06 -5.13
N LYS A 34 -2.97 0.03 -5.12
CA LYS A 34 -1.57 0.03 -4.73
C LYS A 34 -1.31 1.08 -3.65
N PHE A 35 -0.45 0.73 -2.71
CA PHE A 35 0.12 1.63 -1.74
C PHE A 35 1.64 1.68 -1.93
N VAL A 36 2.21 2.87 -1.94
CA VAL A 36 3.66 3.07 -1.89
C VAL A 36 4.02 3.98 -0.73
N LEU A 37 5.11 3.68 -0.03
CA LEU A 37 5.68 4.56 0.99
C LEU A 37 7.03 5.07 0.51
N PHE A 38 7.22 6.38 0.61
CA PHE A 38 8.51 7.02 0.46
C PHE A 38 9.04 7.44 1.84
N ASP A 39 10.32 7.18 2.08
CA ASP A 39 11.02 7.70 3.27
C ASP A 39 11.39 9.19 3.09
N ASN A 40 11.94 9.78 4.14
CA ASN A 40 12.37 11.18 4.18
C ASN A 40 13.53 11.52 3.23
N THR A 41 14.20 10.52 2.65
CA THR A 41 15.19 10.71 1.57
C THR A 41 14.54 10.70 0.18
N GLY A 42 13.26 10.37 0.10
CA GLY A 42 12.53 10.13 -1.14
C GLY A 42 12.80 8.76 -1.75
N ALA A 43 13.39 7.81 -1.01
CA ALA A 43 13.49 6.42 -1.45
C ALA A 43 12.16 5.71 -1.25
N LYS A 44 11.77 4.87 -2.22
CA LYS A 44 10.55 4.07 -2.10
C LYS A 44 10.86 2.84 -1.24
N VAL A 45 10.25 2.77 -0.07
CA VAL A 45 10.55 1.79 0.98
C VAL A 45 9.42 0.78 1.20
N ILE A 46 8.20 1.07 0.75
CA ILE A 46 7.12 0.08 0.61
C ILE A 46 6.54 0.16 -0.80
N ASP A 47 6.32 -0.99 -1.43
CA ASP A 47 5.59 -1.13 -2.69
C ASP A 47 4.61 -2.30 -2.55
N TYR A 48 3.35 -1.98 -2.32
CA TYR A 48 2.35 -2.94 -1.90
C TYR A 48 1.11 -2.91 -2.81
N TRP A 49 0.65 -4.07 -3.22
CA TRP A 49 -0.62 -4.24 -3.91
C TRP A 49 -1.66 -4.84 -2.97
N LYS A 50 -2.87 -4.29 -2.96
CA LYS A 50 -3.99 -4.77 -2.17
C LYS A 50 -4.38 -6.17 -2.65
N GLY A 51 -4.40 -7.13 -1.74
CA GLY A 51 -4.76 -8.52 -2.03
C GLY A 51 -6.24 -8.85 -1.80
N ILE A 52 -7.04 -7.93 -1.27
CA ILE A 52 -8.45 -8.16 -0.95
C ILE A 52 -9.27 -6.97 -1.43
N SER A 53 -10.29 -7.22 -2.25
CA SER A 53 -11.22 -6.18 -2.70
C SER A 53 -12.24 -5.85 -1.61
N VAL A 54 -12.73 -4.61 -1.56
CA VAL A 54 -13.94 -4.30 -0.80
C VAL A 54 -15.13 -5.05 -1.40
N PRO A 55 -15.90 -5.83 -0.63
CA PRO A 55 -17.11 -6.49 -1.11
C PRO A 55 -18.09 -5.49 -1.72
N GLY A 56 -18.80 -5.93 -2.76
CA GLY A 56 -19.67 -5.04 -3.54
C GLY A 56 -18.88 -4.24 -4.58
N ALA A 57 -18.57 -2.98 -4.28
CA ALA A 57 -18.14 -2.00 -5.28
C ALA A 57 -16.83 -2.35 -6.02
N GLU A 58 -15.87 -3.01 -5.35
CA GLU A 58 -14.57 -3.32 -5.96
C GLU A 58 -14.51 -4.74 -6.56
N ILE A 59 -15.37 -5.67 -6.13
CA ILE A 59 -15.14 -7.11 -6.38
C ILE A 59 -15.21 -7.49 -7.87
N SER A 60 -16.04 -6.81 -8.65
CA SER A 60 -16.23 -7.07 -10.08
C SER A 60 -15.11 -6.49 -10.94
N ILE A 61 -14.38 -5.48 -10.44
CA ILE A 61 -13.40 -4.71 -11.22
C ILE A 61 -11.96 -4.85 -10.71
N SER A 62 -11.76 -5.34 -9.47
CA SER A 62 -10.45 -5.37 -8.84
C SER A 62 -9.63 -6.62 -9.18
N ASN A 63 -8.46 -6.40 -9.77
CA ASN A 63 -7.40 -7.38 -9.91
C ASN A 63 -6.51 -7.36 -8.67
N ASN A 64 -6.88 -8.17 -7.68
CA ASN A 64 -6.11 -8.30 -6.46
C ASN A 64 -4.77 -8.98 -6.74
N LYS A 65 -3.70 -8.46 -6.14
CA LYS A 65 -2.38 -9.11 -6.15
C LYS A 65 -2.02 -9.51 -4.73
N THR A 66 -1.62 -10.75 -4.55
CA THR A 66 -1.23 -11.24 -3.23
C THR A 66 0.18 -10.77 -2.92
N ASN A 67 0.28 -9.72 -2.11
CA ASN A 67 1.52 -9.31 -1.47
C ASN A 67 1.46 -9.63 0.02
N GLY A 68 2.58 -10.07 0.59
CA GLY A 68 2.73 -10.22 2.03
C GLY A 68 2.61 -8.89 2.77
N ILE A 69 2.64 -8.96 4.10
CA ILE A 69 2.76 -7.77 4.94
C ILE A 69 4.16 -7.18 4.71
N SER A 70 4.22 -5.89 4.41
CA SER A 70 5.43 -5.09 4.24
C SER A 70 5.53 -4.12 5.42
N LYS A 71 6.72 -4.06 6.01
CA LYS A 71 7.02 -3.15 7.10
C LYS A 71 8.39 -2.55 6.94
N ILE A 72 8.59 -1.39 7.58
CA ILE A 72 9.88 -0.76 7.73
C ILE A 72 10.05 -0.32 9.18
N GLU A 73 11.28 -0.34 9.66
CA GLU A 73 11.66 0.26 10.93
C GLU A 73 12.11 1.70 10.68
N THR A 74 11.71 2.62 11.53
CA THR A 74 12.12 4.03 11.50
C THR A 74 12.56 4.47 12.89
N GLU A 75 13.20 5.63 12.99
CA GLU A 75 13.53 6.25 14.28
C GLU A 75 12.30 6.57 15.14
N TYR A 76 11.12 6.62 14.54
CA TYR A 76 9.84 6.87 15.21
C TYR A 76 9.04 5.60 15.51
N GLY A 77 9.59 4.42 15.18
CA GLY A 77 8.95 3.12 15.32
C GLY A 77 8.64 2.44 13.98
N THR A 78 7.87 1.35 14.04
CA THR A 78 7.56 0.52 12.87
C THR A 78 6.40 1.08 12.06
N ILE A 79 6.61 1.25 10.75
CA ILE A 79 5.50 1.53 9.80
C ILE A 79 5.14 0.22 9.12
N ILE A 80 3.89 -0.23 9.31
CA ILE A 80 3.33 -1.42 8.69
C ILE A 80 2.31 -0.99 7.65
N GLN A 81 2.37 -1.55 6.45
CA GLN A 81 1.37 -1.26 5.43
C GLN A 81 0.04 -1.93 5.79
N LYS A 82 -1.06 -1.18 5.68
CA LYS A 82 -2.40 -1.75 5.81
C LYS A 82 -3.34 -0.97 4.91
N VAL A 83 -3.71 -1.58 3.78
CA VAL A 83 -4.72 -1.00 2.89
C VAL A 83 -6.11 -1.43 3.38
N PHE A 84 -7.10 -0.55 3.23
CA PHE A 84 -8.47 -0.68 3.72
C PHE A 84 -9.09 -2.07 3.48
N PHE A 85 -9.96 -2.51 4.40
CA PHE A 85 -10.62 -3.83 4.49
C PHE A 85 -9.80 -5.00 5.08
N TYR A 86 -8.47 -4.89 5.23
CA TYR A 86 -7.67 -5.93 5.89
C TYR A 86 -7.97 -6.11 7.39
N HIS A 87 -8.46 -5.09 8.10
CA HIS A 87 -8.75 -5.20 9.54
C HIS A 87 -9.90 -6.16 9.85
N LEU A 88 -10.75 -6.45 8.86
CA LEU A 88 -11.90 -7.36 8.96
C LEU A 88 -11.50 -8.82 8.68
N THR A 89 -10.21 -9.09 8.46
CA THR A 89 -9.67 -10.45 8.32
C THR A 89 -8.92 -10.84 9.60
N PRO A 90 -9.53 -11.63 10.53
CA PRO A 90 -8.98 -11.88 11.87
C PRO A 90 -7.56 -12.44 11.84
N LYS A 91 -7.30 -13.40 10.94
CA LYS A 91 -5.98 -14.04 10.77
C LYS A 91 -4.84 -13.08 10.41
N LEU A 92 -5.15 -11.94 9.78
CA LEU A 92 -4.13 -10.97 9.37
C LEU A 92 -3.94 -9.89 10.43
N THR A 93 -5.00 -9.53 11.16
CA THR A 93 -4.91 -8.66 12.34
C THR A 93 -4.09 -9.33 13.45
N GLU A 94 -4.29 -10.63 13.72
CA GLU A 94 -3.48 -11.38 14.69
C GLU A 94 -1.99 -11.45 14.32
N LYS A 95 -1.69 -11.62 13.02
CA LYS A 95 -0.30 -11.60 12.53
C LYS A 95 0.37 -10.24 12.66
N ILE A 96 -0.38 -9.14 12.74
CA ILE A 96 0.20 -7.80 12.92
C ILE A 96 0.46 -7.51 14.40
N LEU A 97 -0.38 -8.01 15.30
CA LEU A 97 -0.29 -7.80 16.76
C LEU A 97 0.73 -8.71 17.47
N THR A 98 1.30 -9.67 16.76
CA THR A 98 2.30 -10.63 17.29
C THR A 98 3.73 -10.27 16.91
N TYR A 99 3.93 -9.11 16.26
CA TYR A 99 5.22 -8.46 16.06
C TYR A 99 5.32 -7.21 16.92
#